data_AF-A0AA39UTF0-F1
#
_entry.id   AF-A0AA39UTF0-F1
#
_cell.length_a   1.000
_cell.length_b   1.000
_cell.length_c   1.000
_cell.angle_alpha   90.00
_cell.angle_beta   90.00
_cell.angle_gamma   90.00
#
_symmetry.space_group_name_H-M   'P 1'
#
loop_
_entity.id
_entity.type
_entity.pdbx_description
1 polymer ?
#
loop_
_entity_poly.entity_id
_entity_poly.type
_entity_poly.pdbx_seq_one_letter_code
_entity_poly.pdbx_strand_id
1 'polypeptide(L)'
;MRLAFFLPLLVAFPLQVLASWGDRSKDFQYCLSRCETAECAAQESVPLSLSLRLTRWTCSDNCKYRCMHEITARDIALGTKVKQYYGKWPFWRLGGPFSLLNLSAHVKGASRLRREVSGEHPMRMYYLLWAFASMNTWIWSSVFHTRDTPLTEKLDYFSAAFTILFALYFCVIRLLHLYTKPRSRLILSGDLPRSWSWILWTSICIVAFVCHVTYLTLLPRFDYVYNIIFNSVVGMTHNLFWLVYSLPASISLIRRFPSRPKTYRPPFVSPATGLELFDFPPWGRIIDAHSLWHLSTALIAPFWYQFLVDDSRDESWREHRA
;
A
#
# COMPACT_ATOMS: atom_id res chain seq x y z
N MET A 1 20.53 -37.74 12.66
CA MET A 1 19.63 -36.70 13.20
C MET A 1 18.54 -36.42 12.17
N ARG A 2 17.30 -36.83 12.45
CA ARG A 2 16.15 -36.63 11.55
C ARG A 2 15.62 -35.21 11.77
N LEU A 3 15.67 -34.36 10.73
CA LEU A 3 14.97 -33.07 10.73
C LEU A 3 13.46 -33.36 10.62
N ALA A 4 12.74 -33.14 11.71
CA ALA A 4 11.28 -33.09 11.70
C ALA A 4 10.86 -31.72 11.16
N PHE A 5 10.27 -31.70 9.96
CA PHE A 5 9.55 -30.55 9.44
C PHE A 5 8.26 -30.38 10.25
N PHE A 6 8.20 -29.35 11.09
CA PHE A 6 6.94 -28.89 11.65
C PHE A 6 6.26 -28.00 10.60
N LEU A 7 5.28 -28.58 9.89
CA LEU A 7 4.28 -27.82 9.15
C LEU A 7 3.30 -27.23 10.18
N PRO A 8 3.11 -25.90 10.27
CA PRO A 8 2.01 -25.37 11.06
C PRO A 8 0.70 -25.65 10.33
N LEU A 9 -0.12 -26.55 10.89
CA LEU A 9 -1.49 -26.78 10.46
C LEU A 9 -2.32 -25.55 10.87
N LEU A 10 -2.51 -24.61 9.96
CA LEU A 10 -3.45 -23.50 10.15
C LEU A 10 -4.87 -24.03 10.09
N VAL A 11 -5.43 -24.35 11.25
CA VAL A 11 -6.86 -24.63 11.41
C VAL A 11 -7.61 -23.31 11.20
N ALA A 12 -8.18 -23.13 10.01
CA ALA A 12 -9.08 -22.02 9.73
C ALA A 12 -10.43 -22.27 10.42
N PHE A 13 -10.64 -21.65 11.58
CA PHE A 13 -11.98 -21.49 12.11
C PHE A 13 -12.77 -20.58 11.16
N PRO A 14 -14.01 -20.94 10.76
CA PRO A 14 -14.86 -20.03 10.02
C PRO A 14 -15.28 -18.90 10.96
N LEU A 15 -14.54 -17.80 10.95
CA LEU A 15 -15.00 -16.54 11.52
C LEU A 15 -16.25 -16.15 10.74
N GLN A 16 -17.41 -16.20 11.40
CA GLN A 16 -18.64 -15.66 10.83
C GLN A 16 -18.44 -14.15 10.63
N VAL A 17 -18.22 -13.75 9.38
CA VAL A 17 -18.07 -12.34 9.00
C VAL A 17 -19.45 -11.69 9.08
N LEU A 18 -19.75 -11.09 10.22
CA LEU A 18 -20.97 -10.33 10.42
C LEU A 18 -20.95 -9.08 9.53
N ALA A 19 -22.04 -8.81 8.81
CA ALA A 19 -22.23 -7.55 8.07
C ALA A 19 -22.08 -6.33 8.99
N SER A 20 -21.72 -5.17 8.48
CA SER A 20 -21.46 -3.99 9.32
C SER A 20 -22.71 -3.59 10.12
N TRP A 21 -22.48 -2.92 11.25
CA TRP A 21 -23.57 -2.48 12.14
C TRP A 21 -24.59 -1.58 11.42
N GLY A 22 -24.13 -0.71 10.52
CA GLY A 22 -25.00 0.12 9.69
C GLY A 22 -25.89 -0.71 8.77
N ASP A 23 -25.33 -1.72 8.10
CA ASP A 23 -26.04 -2.61 7.18
C ASP A 23 -27.17 -3.35 7.87
N ARG A 24 -26.97 -3.77 9.12
CA ARG A 24 -27.98 -4.51 9.89
C ARG A 24 -29.03 -3.60 10.54
N SER A 25 -28.88 -2.28 10.46
CA SER A 25 -29.80 -1.37 11.13
C SER A 25 -31.15 -1.30 10.41
N LYS A 26 -32.25 -1.37 11.18
CA LYS A 26 -33.61 -1.30 10.65
C LYS A 26 -33.85 -0.01 9.86
N ASP A 27 -33.31 1.10 10.36
CA ASP A 27 -33.42 2.41 9.71
C ASP A 27 -32.78 2.41 8.32
N PHE A 28 -31.59 1.81 8.18
CA PHE A 28 -30.91 1.74 6.89
C PHE A 28 -31.63 0.84 5.90
N GLN A 29 -32.05 -0.35 6.34
CA GLN A 29 -32.80 -1.27 5.49
C GLN A 29 -34.14 -0.68 5.03
N TYR A 30 -34.85 0.01 5.94
CA TYR A 30 -36.10 0.69 5.62
C TYR A 30 -35.89 1.85 4.63
N CYS A 31 -34.89 2.70 4.87
CA CYS A 31 -34.56 3.78 3.94
C CYS A 31 -34.19 3.23 2.54
N LEU A 32 -33.34 2.19 2.49
CA LEU A 32 -32.87 1.60 1.25
C LEU A 32 -34.04 1.03 0.44
N SER A 33 -34.89 0.22 1.07
CA SER A 33 -36.07 -0.37 0.42
C SER A 33 -37.02 0.68 -0.14
N ARG A 34 -37.26 1.76 0.61
CA ARG A 34 -38.08 2.88 0.15
C ARG A 34 -37.46 3.62 -1.02
N CYS A 35 -36.17 3.92 -0.94
CA CYS A 35 -35.46 4.61 -2.02
C CYS A 35 -35.46 3.77 -3.30
N GLU A 36 -35.15 2.47 -3.21
CA GLU A 36 -35.13 1.59 -4.38
C GLU A 36 -36.51 1.45 -5.03
N THR A 37 -37.57 1.35 -4.23
CA THR A 37 -38.94 1.27 -4.75
C THR A 37 -39.38 2.58 -5.41
N ALA A 38 -39.07 3.72 -4.78
CA ALA A 38 -39.52 5.03 -5.26
C ALA A 38 -38.71 5.56 -6.45
N GLU A 39 -37.40 5.30 -6.50
CA GLU A 39 -36.49 5.95 -7.45
C GLU A 39 -35.96 4.97 -8.51
N CYS A 40 -35.76 3.70 -8.16
CA CYS A 40 -35.12 2.73 -9.05
C CYS A 40 -36.10 1.82 -9.77
N ALA A 41 -37.24 1.49 -9.14
CA ALA A 41 -38.32 0.71 -9.75
C ALA A 41 -39.37 1.59 -10.48
N ALA A 42 -39.21 2.91 -10.43
CA ALA A 42 -40.12 3.84 -11.09
C ALA A 42 -40.03 3.74 -12.62
N GLN A 43 -41.19 3.85 -13.28
CA GLN A 43 -41.34 3.76 -14.73
C GLN A 43 -40.60 4.89 -15.48
N GLU A 44 -40.41 6.04 -14.82
CA GLU A 44 -39.56 7.15 -15.25
C GLU A 44 -38.50 7.43 -14.17
N SER A 45 -37.40 6.67 -14.19
CA SER A 45 -36.30 6.88 -13.25
C SER A 45 -35.62 8.23 -13.51
N VAL A 46 -35.45 9.06 -12.48
CA VAL A 46 -34.66 10.30 -12.59
C VAL A 46 -33.21 9.94 -12.96
N PRO A 47 -32.65 10.48 -14.06
CA PRO A 47 -31.30 10.13 -14.47
C PRO A 47 -30.29 10.65 -13.44
N LEU A 48 -29.36 9.78 -13.05
CA LEU A 48 -28.23 10.18 -12.19
C LEU A 48 -27.40 11.28 -12.86
N SER A 49 -26.75 12.12 -12.04
CA SER A 49 -25.86 13.16 -12.53
C SER A 49 -24.76 12.59 -13.41
N LEU A 50 -24.23 13.42 -14.33
CA LEU A 50 -23.24 12.97 -15.31
C LEU A 50 -22.01 12.32 -14.66
N SER A 51 -21.50 12.89 -13.55
CA SER A 51 -20.36 12.33 -12.83
C SER A 51 -20.62 10.91 -12.33
N LEU A 52 -21.83 10.63 -11.83
CA LEU A 52 -22.23 9.31 -11.35
C LEU A 52 -22.39 8.31 -12.49
N ARG A 53 -22.92 8.76 -13.64
CA ARG A 53 -23.02 7.93 -14.84
C ARG A 53 -21.65 7.58 -15.42
N LEU A 54 -20.74 8.57 -15.52
CA LEU A 54 -19.36 8.36 -15.98
C LEU A 54 -18.58 7.39 -15.09
N THR A 55 -18.83 7.44 -13.78
CA THR A 55 -18.22 6.54 -12.79
C THR A 55 -19.05 5.28 -12.54
N ARG A 56 -20.04 5.00 -13.39
CA ARG A 56 -20.87 3.76 -13.39
C ARG A 56 -21.53 3.46 -12.04
N TRP A 57 -22.04 4.48 -11.36
CA TRP A 57 -22.92 4.28 -10.22
C TRP A 57 -24.30 3.85 -10.70
N THR A 58 -24.88 2.87 -10.02
CA THR A 58 -26.26 2.45 -10.25
C THR A 58 -27.21 3.25 -9.36
N CYS A 59 -28.52 3.19 -9.66
CA CYS A 59 -29.54 3.78 -8.80
C CYS A 59 -29.48 3.19 -7.37
N SER A 60 -29.34 1.86 -7.23
CA SER A 60 -29.19 1.20 -5.93
C SER A 60 -27.97 1.69 -5.16
N ASP A 61 -26.82 1.87 -5.82
CA ASP A 61 -25.63 2.42 -5.16
C ASP A 61 -25.85 3.86 -4.68
N ASN A 62 -26.61 4.65 -5.44
CA ASN A 62 -26.97 6.00 -5.03
C ASN A 62 -27.94 6.01 -3.84
N CYS A 63 -28.90 5.09 -3.80
CA CYS A 63 -29.80 4.92 -2.65
C CYS A 63 -29.05 4.52 -1.38
N LYS A 64 -28.15 3.53 -1.46
CA LYS A 64 -27.27 3.14 -0.34
C LYS A 64 -26.50 4.33 0.21
N TYR A 65 -25.93 5.12 -0.69
CA TYR A 65 -25.18 6.32 -0.33
C TYR A 65 -26.04 7.39 0.36
N ARG A 66 -27.20 7.73 -0.22
CA ARG A 66 -28.11 8.72 0.37
C ARG A 66 -28.57 8.30 1.77
N CYS A 67 -29.06 7.07 1.90
CA CYS A 67 -29.53 6.52 3.17
C CYS A 67 -28.44 6.49 4.24
N MET A 68 -27.22 6.07 3.86
CA MET A 68 -26.06 6.13 4.75
C MET A 68 -25.82 7.56 5.24
N HIS A 69 -25.83 8.56 4.36
CA HIS A 69 -25.55 9.95 4.73
C HIS A 69 -26.68 10.59 5.54
N GLU A 70 -27.94 10.31 5.24
CA GLU A 70 -29.10 10.79 5.99
C GLU A 70 -29.10 10.26 7.43
N ILE A 71 -28.89 8.95 7.60
CA ILE A 71 -28.80 8.33 8.93
C ILE A 71 -27.58 8.85 9.69
N THR A 72 -26.43 8.97 9.03
CA THR A 72 -25.23 9.54 9.66
C THR A 72 -25.47 10.99 10.11
N ALA A 73 -26.26 11.80 9.36
CA ALA A 73 -26.54 13.19 9.73
C ALA A 73 -27.39 13.26 11.00
N ARG A 74 -28.43 12.42 11.05
CA ARG A 74 -29.25 12.26 12.24
C ARG A 74 -28.43 11.76 13.43
N ASP A 75 -27.61 10.72 13.23
CA ASP A 75 -26.82 10.13 14.31
C ASP A 75 -25.84 11.16 14.91
N ILE A 76 -25.18 11.98 14.08
CA ILE A 76 -24.34 13.11 14.52
C ILE A 76 -25.15 14.16 15.29
N ALA A 77 -26.31 14.57 14.76
CA ALA A 77 -27.16 15.59 15.40
C ALA A 77 -27.68 15.14 16.78
N LEU A 78 -27.92 13.84 16.96
CA LEU A 78 -28.34 13.25 18.22
C LEU A 78 -27.18 12.87 19.16
N GLY A 79 -25.92 13.11 18.75
CA GLY A 79 -24.74 12.72 19.52
C GLY A 79 -24.54 11.20 19.66
N THR A 80 -25.14 10.42 18.77
CA THR A 80 -25.01 8.95 18.76
C THR A 80 -23.80 8.50 17.92
N LYS A 81 -23.29 7.30 18.19
CA LYS A 81 -22.10 6.77 17.52
C LYS A 81 -22.37 6.53 16.03
N VAL A 82 -21.53 7.11 15.16
CA VAL A 82 -21.53 6.86 13.71
C VAL A 82 -21.25 5.39 13.43
N LYS A 83 -21.92 4.84 12.44
CA LYS A 83 -21.85 3.42 12.05
C LYS A 83 -21.07 3.26 10.74
N GLN A 84 -20.39 2.13 10.58
CA GLN A 84 -19.87 1.68 9.30
C GLN A 84 -20.97 0.97 8.50
N TYR A 85 -20.92 1.13 7.18
CA TYR A 85 -21.82 0.52 6.20
C TYR A 85 -20.95 -0.19 5.16
N TYR A 86 -21.27 -1.44 4.86
CA TYR A 86 -20.51 -2.31 3.95
C TYR A 86 -19.00 -2.34 4.25
N GLY A 87 -18.65 -2.36 5.53
CA GLY A 87 -17.27 -2.38 6.03
C GLY A 87 -16.56 -1.02 6.05
N LYS A 88 -17.25 0.08 5.70
CA LYS A 88 -16.62 1.37 5.42
C LYS A 88 -17.31 2.52 6.15
N TRP A 89 -16.56 3.58 6.43
CA TRP A 89 -17.11 4.81 6.99
C TRP A 89 -17.85 5.67 5.95
N PRO A 90 -18.80 6.53 6.37
CA PRO A 90 -19.54 7.40 5.47
C PRO A 90 -18.68 8.58 4.99
N PHE A 91 -18.23 8.55 3.72
CA PHE A 91 -17.43 9.61 3.10
C PHE A 91 -18.17 10.41 2.03
N TRP A 92 -17.85 11.70 1.92
CA TRP A 92 -18.16 12.47 0.73
C TRP A 92 -17.37 11.97 -0.49
N ARG A 93 -18.01 11.92 -1.66
CA ARG A 93 -17.39 11.46 -2.91
C ARG A 93 -16.47 12.53 -3.49
N LEU A 94 -15.23 12.59 -3.00
CA LEU A 94 -14.22 13.57 -3.42
C LEU A 94 -13.18 13.00 -4.41
N GLY A 95 -13.27 11.72 -4.79
CA GLY A 95 -12.42 11.12 -5.83
C GLY A 95 -10.96 10.87 -5.44
N GLY A 96 -10.66 10.80 -4.14
CA GLY A 96 -9.32 10.47 -3.63
C GLY A 96 -8.24 11.55 -3.89
N PRO A 97 -8.43 12.80 -3.44
CA PRO A 97 -7.49 13.88 -3.72
C PRO A 97 -6.08 13.62 -3.17
N PHE A 98 -5.94 12.92 -2.04
CA PHE A 98 -4.64 12.57 -1.47
C PHE A 98 -3.93 11.43 -2.24
N SER A 99 -4.68 10.53 -2.88
CA SER A 99 -4.14 9.54 -3.82
C SER A 99 -3.53 10.24 -5.05
N LEU A 100 -4.21 11.25 -5.60
CA LEU A 100 -3.69 12.06 -6.72
C LEU A 100 -2.45 12.88 -6.31
N LEU A 101 -2.43 13.40 -5.08
CA LEU A 101 -1.26 14.10 -4.55
C LEU A 101 -0.04 13.16 -4.45
N ASN A 102 -0.24 11.94 -3.96
CA ASN A 102 0.79 10.91 -3.97
C ASN A 102 1.26 10.58 -5.39
N LEU A 103 0.33 10.36 -6.33
CA LEU A 103 0.67 10.10 -7.73
C LEU A 103 1.59 11.19 -8.29
N SER A 104 1.26 12.46 -8.05
CA SER A 104 2.10 13.61 -8.42
C SER A 104 3.49 13.56 -7.80
N ALA A 105 3.58 13.23 -6.50
CA ALA A 105 4.86 13.10 -5.80
C ALA A 105 5.74 11.99 -6.42
N HIS A 106 5.16 10.83 -6.74
CA HIS A 106 5.90 9.72 -7.36
C HIS A 106 6.28 9.98 -8.83
N VAL A 107 5.46 10.69 -9.60
CA VAL A 107 5.80 11.14 -10.96
C VAL A 107 7.01 12.09 -10.91
N LYS A 108 6.98 13.08 -10.03
CA LYS A 108 8.10 14.02 -9.82
C LYS A 108 9.35 13.28 -9.35
N GLY A 109 9.20 12.35 -8.40
CA GLY A 109 10.27 11.50 -7.87
C GLY A 109 10.92 10.62 -8.94
N ALA A 110 10.13 9.95 -9.78
CA ALA A 110 10.65 9.14 -10.89
C ALA A 110 11.41 9.99 -11.91
N SER A 111 10.89 11.17 -12.25
CA SER A 111 11.57 12.12 -13.12
C SER A 111 12.92 12.53 -12.53
N ARG A 112 12.96 12.78 -11.22
CA ARG A 112 14.18 13.10 -10.48
C ARG A 112 15.20 11.97 -10.51
N LEU A 113 14.79 10.75 -10.21
CA LEU A 113 15.65 9.56 -10.27
C LEU A 113 16.27 9.36 -11.66
N ARG A 114 15.49 9.56 -12.73
CA ARG A 114 15.99 9.43 -14.10
C ARG A 114 17.10 10.43 -14.44
N ARG A 115 17.01 11.66 -13.90
CA ARG A 115 17.97 12.75 -14.16
C ARG A 115 19.20 12.69 -13.27
N GLU A 116 19.02 12.42 -11.98
CA GLU A 116 20.08 12.64 -10.97
C GLU A 116 20.82 11.35 -10.57
N VAL A 117 20.23 10.16 -10.75
CA VAL A 117 20.90 8.89 -10.44
C VAL A 117 21.64 8.39 -11.68
N SER A 118 22.93 8.12 -11.57
CA SER A 118 23.75 7.60 -12.67
C SER A 118 23.11 6.37 -13.33
N GLY A 119 23.16 6.31 -14.66
CA GLY A 119 22.68 5.17 -15.45
C GLY A 119 23.36 3.85 -15.08
N GLU A 120 24.58 3.94 -14.58
CA GLU A 120 25.38 2.79 -14.15
C GLU A 120 25.11 2.38 -12.69
N HIS A 121 24.38 3.18 -11.91
CA HIS A 121 24.15 2.87 -10.51
C HIS A 121 23.30 1.60 -10.38
N PRO A 122 23.75 0.56 -9.67
CA PRO A 122 23.10 -0.76 -9.65
C PRO A 122 21.67 -0.71 -9.09
N MET A 123 21.37 0.26 -8.22
CA MET A 123 20.03 0.43 -7.64
C MET A 123 19.08 1.27 -8.49
N ARG A 124 19.54 1.93 -9.58
CA ARG A 124 18.71 2.85 -10.37
C ARG A 124 17.43 2.17 -10.87
N MET A 125 17.55 0.95 -11.39
CA MET A 125 16.40 0.22 -11.91
C MET A 125 15.40 -0.14 -10.80
N TYR A 126 15.89 -0.56 -9.62
CA TYR A 126 15.02 -0.85 -8.49
C TYR A 126 14.24 0.39 -8.04
N TYR A 127 14.89 1.55 -7.93
CA TYR A 127 14.21 2.79 -7.54
C TYR A 127 13.17 3.23 -8.57
N LEU A 128 13.44 3.07 -9.86
CA LEU A 128 12.49 3.39 -10.93
C LEU A 128 11.31 2.43 -10.96
N LEU A 129 11.55 1.12 -10.84
CA LEU A 129 10.49 0.11 -10.77
C LEU A 129 9.58 0.35 -9.56
N TRP A 130 10.15 0.66 -8.40
CA TRP A 130 9.36 1.03 -7.22
C TRP A 130 8.53 2.30 -7.45
N ALA A 131 9.09 3.31 -8.13
CA ALA A 131 8.36 4.52 -8.44
C ALA A 131 7.18 4.25 -9.40
N PHE A 132 7.34 3.40 -10.42
CA PHE A 132 6.23 3.01 -11.31
C PHE A 132 5.20 2.14 -10.61
N ALA A 133 5.63 1.22 -9.74
CA ALA A 133 4.74 0.45 -8.88
C ALA A 133 3.88 1.39 -8.02
N SER A 134 4.52 2.39 -7.39
CA SER A 134 3.83 3.39 -6.58
C SER A 134 2.85 4.22 -7.42
N MET A 135 3.24 4.68 -8.61
CA MET A 135 2.31 5.36 -9.52
C MET A 135 1.08 4.50 -9.83
N ASN A 136 1.27 3.20 -10.12
CA ASN A 136 0.17 2.27 -10.34
C ASN A 136 -0.72 2.12 -9.09
N THR A 137 -0.14 2.00 -7.89
CA THR A 137 -0.89 2.00 -6.63
C THR A 137 -1.78 3.23 -6.50
N TRP A 138 -1.23 4.42 -6.70
CA TRP A 138 -2.00 5.65 -6.50
C TRP A 138 -3.03 5.91 -7.60
N ILE A 139 -2.82 5.39 -8.81
CA ILE A 139 -3.85 5.34 -9.86
C ILE A 139 -5.01 4.47 -9.40
N TRP A 140 -4.76 3.22 -9.00
CA TRP A 140 -5.82 2.31 -8.57
C TRP A 140 -6.53 2.77 -7.30
N SER A 141 -5.80 3.37 -6.37
CA SER A 141 -6.38 4.03 -5.20
C SER A 141 -7.31 5.18 -5.58
N SER A 142 -6.90 6.05 -6.50
CA SER A 142 -7.76 7.15 -6.98
C SER A 142 -9.04 6.61 -7.65
N VAL A 143 -8.89 5.54 -8.46
CA VAL A 143 -10.02 4.86 -9.11
C VAL A 143 -10.95 4.24 -8.07
N PHE A 144 -10.43 3.53 -7.06
CA PHE A 144 -11.20 2.92 -5.99
C PHE A 144 -11.97 3.96 -5.14
N HIS A 145 -11.32 5.05 -4.72
CA HIS A 145 -11.97 6.13 -3.97
C HIS A 145 -12.97 6.94 -4.81
N THR A 146 -12.90 6.85 -6.13
CA THR A 146 -13.92 7.41 -7.04
C THR A 146 -15.08 6.44 -7.24
N ARG A 147 -14.78 5.16 -7.42
CA ARG A 147 -15.74 4.10 -7.65
C ARG A 147 -15.28 2.78 -7.02
N ASP A 148 -15.93 2.48 -5.91
CA ASP A 148 -15.78 1.21 -5.21
C ASP A 148 -16.59 0.10 -5.89
N THR A 149 -15.89 -0.96 -6.29
CA THR A 149 -16.39 -2.21 -6.86
C THR A 149 -15.44 -3.34 -6.43
N PRO A 150 -15.86 -4.62 -6.47
CA PRO A 150 -14.96 -5.73 -6.14
C PRO A 150 -13.67 -5.77 -6.97
N LEU A 151 -13.70 -5.28 -8.21
CA LEU A 151 -12.52 -5.20 -9.07
C LEU A 151 -11.59 -4.06 -8.64
N THR A 152 -12.13 -2.85 -8.47
CA THR A 152 -11.32 -1.68 -8.09
C THR A 152 -10.75 -1.83 -6.68
N GLU A 153 -11.50 -2.47 -5.77
CA GLU A 153 -11.03 -2.85 -4.44
C GLU A 153 -9.80 -3.78 -4.51
N LYS A 154 -9.90 -4.87 -5.28
CA LYS A 154 -8.77 -5.80 -5.46
C LYS A 154 -7.56 -5.12 -6.08
N LEU A 155 -7.77 -4.32 -7.12
CA LEU A 155 -6.66 -3.66 -7.83
C LEU A 155 -5.96 -2.60 -6.97
N ASP A 156 -6.69 -1.88 -6.12
CA ASP A 156 -6.09 -0.97 -5.16
C ASP A 156 -5.21 -1.73 -4.16
N TYR A 157 -5.80 -2.69 -3.43
CA TYR A 157 -5.07 -3.42 -2.40
C TYR A 157 -3.91 -4.27 -2.94
N PHE A 158 -4.06 -4.93 -4.10
CA PHE A 158 -2.97 -5.69 -4.71
C PHE A 158 -1.83 -4.78 -5.17
N SER A 159 -2.15 -3.59 -5.69
CA SER A 159 -1.15 -2.61 -6.06
C SER A 159 -0.44 -2.05 -4.83
N ALA A 160 -1.15 -1.78 -3.75
CA ALA A 160 -0.55 -1.35 -2.48
C ALA A 160 0.39 -2.42 -1.91
N ALA A 161 -0.08 -3.68 -1.85
CA ALA A 161 0.71 -4.81 -1.38
C ALA A 161 1.97 -5.03 -2.21
N PHE A 162 1.88 -4.94 -3.55
CA PHE A 162 3.03 -5.02 -4.42
C PHE A 162 4.04 -3.91 -4.12
N THR A 163 3.60 -2.67 -4.00
CA THR A 163 4.49 -1.52 -3.76
C THR A 163 5.18 -1.59 -2.39
N ILE A 164 4.46 -1.97 -1.33
CA ILE A 164 5.01 -2.12 0.02
C ILE A 164 6.01 -3.28 0.07
N LEU A 165 5.68 -4.42 -0.55
CA LEU A 165 6.60 -5.56 -0.64
C LEU A 165 7.82 -5.25 -1.50
N PHE A 166 7.64 -4.54 -2.62
CA PHE A 166 8.75 -4.12 -3.46
C PHE A 166 9.66 -3.13 -2.73
N ALA A 167 9.10 -2.27 -1.86
CA ALA A 167 9.89 -1.40 -0.99
C ALA A 167 10.81 -2.19 -0.06
N LEU A 168 10.25 -3.19 0.64
CA LEU A 168 11.05 -4.11 1.46
C LEU A 168 12.08 -4.87 0.61
N TYR A 169 11.68 -5.34 -0.57
CA TYR A 169 12.54 -6.07 -1.50
C TYR A 169 13.80 -5.28 -1.86
N PHE A 170 13.66 -4.04 -2.36
CA PHE A 170 14.84 -3.25 -2.73
C PHE A 170 15.59 -2.73 -1.50
N CYS A 171 14.93 -2.54 -0.37
CA CYS A 171 15.58 -2.17 0.90
C CYS A 171 16.60 -3.24 1.32
N VAL A 172 16.19 -4.52 1.36
CA VAL A 172 17.08 -5.63 1.69
C VAL A 172 18.21 -5.75 0.68
N ILE A 173 17.92 -5.64 -0.62
CA ILE A 173 18.95 -5.63 -1.67
C ILE A 173 19.96 -4.50 -1.48
N ARG A 174 19.49 -3.30 -1.14
CA ARG A 174 20.31 -2.11 -0.94
C ARG A 174 21.21 -2.22 0.29
N LEU A 175 20.64 -2.59 1.43
CA LEU A 175 21.34 -2.54 2.72
C LEU A 175 22.28 -3.73 2.92
N LEU A 176 22.00 -4.87 2.28
CA LEU A 176 22.87 -6.06 2.30
C LEU A 176 23.72 -6.21 1.03
N HIS A 177 23.66 -5.23 0.12
CA HIS A 177 24.45 -5.19 -1.13
C HIS A 177 24.29 -6.43 -2.01
N LEU A 178 23.09 -7.03 -2.03
CA LEU A 178 22.80 -8.27 -2.78
C LEU A 178 22.83 -8.10 -4.30
N TYR A 179 22.94 -6.86 -4.79
CA TYR A 179 23.14 -6.53 -6.19
C TYR A 179 24.59 -6.74 -6.67
N THR A 180 25.53 -6.97 -5.76
CA THR A 180 26.95 -7.14 -6.08
C THR A 180 27.22 -8.57 -6.56
N LYS A 181 28.07 -8.71 -7.60
CA LYS A 181 28.48 -10.02 -8.10
C LYS A 181 29.63 -10.56 -7.24
N PRO A 182 29.67 -11.88 -6.91
CA PRO A 182 30.82 -12.46 -6.23
C PRO A 182 32.10 -12.25 -7.05
N ARG A 183 33.15 -11.72 -6.42
CA ARG A 183 34.47 -11.54 -7.03
C ARG A 183 35.19 -12.89 -7.07
N SER A 184 34.81 -13.77 -7.98
CA SER A 184 35.59 -14.98 -8.29
C SER A 184 36.88 -14.55 -8.99
N ARG A 185 38.04 -14.75 -8.35
CA ARG A 185 39.34 -14.36 -8.93
C ARG A 185 39.83 -15.24 -10.08
N LEU A 186 39.13 -16.34 -10.42
CA LEU A 186 39.68 -17.36 -11.33
C LEU A 186 38.60 -18.13 -12.12
N ILE A 187 37.64 -17.46 -12.75
CA ILE A 187 36.84 -18.11 -13.82
C ILE A 187 36.72 -17.15 -15.01
N LEU A 188 37.53 -17.42 -16.04
CA LEU A 188 37.48 -16.81 -17.36
C LEU A 188 36.37 -17.50 -18.17
N SER A 189 35.10 -17.24 -17.84
CA SER A 189 33.95 -17.74 -18.62
C SER A 189 32.70 -16.91 -18.31
N GLY A 190 31.87 -16.66 -19.32
CA GLY A 190 30.74 -15.73 -19.31
C GLY A 190 29.71 -15.93 -18.19
N ASP A 191 29.05 -14.81 -17.85
CA ASP A 191 27.85 -14.70 -17.02
C ASP A 191 27.78 -15.61 -15.78
N LEU A 192 28.58 -15.30 -14.74
CA LEU A 192 28.27 -15.83 -13.41
C LEU A 192 26.85 -15.38 -12.98
N PRO A 193 26.01 -16.31 -12.50
CA PRO A 193 24.64 -16.03 -12.06
C PRO A 193 24.63 -15.02 -10.90
N ARG A 194 23.51 -14.29 -10.75
CA ARG A 194 23.27 -13.41 -9.59
C ARG A 194 23.50 -14.19 -8.29
N SER A 195 23.97 -13.50 -7.25
CA SER A 195 24.24 -14.09 -5.93
C SER A 195 23.07 -14.98 -5.47
N TRP A 196 23.35 -16.17 -4.94
CA TRP A 196 22.31 -17.09 -4.45
C TRP A 196 21.37 -16.42 -3.44
N SER A 197 21.92 -15.54 -2.58
CA SER A 197 21.13 -14.74 -1.63
C SER A 197 20.13 -13.80 -2.32
N TRP A 198 20.51 -13.21 -3.46
CA TRP A 198 19.62 -12.39 -4.27
C TRP A 198 18.50 -13.24 -4.88
N ILE A 199 18.82 -14.42 -5.41
CA ILE A 199 17.84 -15.34 -6.01
C ILE A 199 16.85 -15.79 -4.94
N LEU A 200 17.35 -16.27 -3.80
CA LEU A 200 16.53 -16.72 -2.69
C LEU A 200 15.58 -15.62 -2.20
N TRP A 201 16.10 -14.41 -1.95
CA TRP A 201 15.28 -13.29 -1.50
C TRP A 201 14.22 -12.88 -2.53
N THR A 202 14.60 -12.83 -3.81
CA THR A 202 13.67 -12.52 -4.90
C THR A 202 12.56 -13.57 -4.99
N SER A 203 12.91 -14.85 -4.90
CA SER A 203 11.94 -15.96 -4.90
C SER A 203 10.98 -15.88 -3.70
N ILE A 204 11.50 -15.58 -2.50
CA ILE A 204 10.66 -15.40 -1.30
C ILE A 204 9.64 -14.29 -1.51
N CYS A 205 10.05 -13.12 -2.01
CA CYS A 205 9.14 -12.02 -2.28
C CYS A 205 8.10 -12.37 -3.35
N ILE A 206 8.49 -13.01 -4.45
CA ILE A 206 7.56 -13.42 -5.51
C ILE A 206 6.53 -14.41 -4.98
N VAL A 207 6.97 -15.45 -4.28
CA VAL A 207 6.08 -16.46 -3.71
C VAL A 207 5.14 -15.82 -2.68
N ALA A 208 5.64 -14.95 -1.80
CA ALA A 208 4.82 -14.24 -0.83
C ALA A 208 3.71 -13.42 -1.51
N PHE A 209 4.05 -12.69 -2.58
CA PHE A 209 3.07 -11.89 -3.33
C PHE A 209 2.04 -12.77 -4.06
N VAL A 210 2.48 -13.82 -4.74
CA VAL A 210 1.59 -14.74 -5.46
C VAL A 210 0.64 -15.43 -4.49
N CYS A 211 1.13 -15.92 -3.35
CA CYS A 211 0.29 -16.52 -2.30
C CYS A 211 -0.73 -15.50 -1.75
N HIS A 212 -0.30 -14.27 -1.46
CA HIS A 212 -1.16 -13.20 -0.96
C HIS A 212 -2.31 -12.87 -1.94
N VAL A 213 -1.99 -12.63 -3.22
CA VAL A 213 -2.98 -12.34 -4.26
C VAL A 213 -3.90 -13.54 -4.50
N THR A 214 -3.35 -14.74 -4.52
CA THR A 214 -4.14 -15.98 -4.72
C THR A 214 -5.16 -16.15 -3.59
N TYR A 215 -4.73 -16.01 -2.34
CA TYR A 215 -5.60 -16.09 -1.17
C TYR A 215 -6.76 -15.10 -1.25
N LEU A 216 -6.48 -13.81 -1.46
CA LEU A 216 -7.50 -12.76 -1.52
C LEU A 216 -8.37 -12.81 -2.78
N THR A 217 -7.91 -13.48 -3.85
CA THR A 217 -8.69 -13.64 -5.08
C THR A 217 -9.71 -14.77 -4.97
N LEU A 218 -9.34 -15.89 -4.33
CA LEU A 218 -10.14 -17.11 -4.26
C LEU A 218 -11.28 -17.05 -3.23
N LEU A 219 -11.19 -16.15 -2.24
CA LEU A 219 -12.24 -15.99 -1.25
C LEU A 219 -13.52 -15.37 -1.84
N PRO A 220 -14.72 -15.79 -1.38
CA PRO A 220 -16.00 -15.19 -1.81
C PRO A 220 -16.12 -13.70 -1.49
N ARG A 221 -15.41 -13.25 -0.44
CA ARG A 221 -15.31 -11.83 -0.04
C ARG A 221 -13.85 -11.50 0.24
N PHE A 222 -13.48 -10.25 -0.02
CA PHE A 222 -12.14 -9.76 0.26
C PHE A 222 -11.88 -9.75 1.77
N ASP A 223 -10.82 -10.43 2.22
CA ASP A 223 -10.41 -10.41 3.63
C ASP A 223 -9.57 -9.16 3.92
N TYR A 224 -10.26 -8.08 4.26
CA TYR A 224 -9.64 -6.81 4.56
C TYR A 224 -8.70 -6.88 5.78
N VAL A 225 -9.06 -7.66 6.80
CA VAL A 225 -8.27 -7.78 8.03
C VAL A 225 -6.93 -8.44 7.73
N TYR A 226 -6.95 -9.56 7.01
CA TYR A 226 -5.72 -10.22 6.56
C TYR A 226 -4.85 -9.27 5.71
N ASN A 227 -5.46 -8.53 4.78
CA ASN A 227 -4.73 -7.58 3.93
C ASN A 227 -4.02 -6.50 4.75
N ILE A 228 -4.68 -5.92 5.75
CA ILE A 228 -4.08 -4.92 6.64
C ILE A 228 -2.94 -5.53 7.46
N ILE A 229 -3.11 -6.74 8.00
CA ILE A 229 -2.06 -7.45 8.74
C ILE A 229 -0.83 -7.69 7.85
N PHE A 230 -1.04 -8.24 6.66
CA PHE A 230 0.05 -8.52 5.72
C PHE A 230 0.85 -7.25 5.39
N ASN A 231 0.16 -6.18 4.96
CA ASN A 231 0.80 -4.92 4.60
C ASN A 231 1.49 -4.25 5.80
N SER A 232 0.89 -4.32 6.99
CA SER A 232 1.47 -3.78 8.21
C SER A 232 2.76 -4.52 8.58
N VAL A 233 2.78 -5.86 8.54
CA VAL A 233 3.98 -6.65 8.84
C VAL A 233 5.11 -6.33 7.86
N VAL A 234 4.82 -6.30 6.56
CA VAL A 234 5.82 -6.00 5.52
C VAL A 234 6.33 -4.56 5.66
N GLY A 235 5.43 -3.59 5.82
CA GLY A 235 5.75 -2.17 5.98
C GLY A 235 6.53 -1.86 7.26
N MET A 236 6.15 -2.47 8.39
CA MET A 236 6.89 -2.33 9.65
C MET A 236 8.28 -2.96 9.56
N THR A 237 8.41 -4.11 8.89
CA THR A 237 9.72 -4.73 8.65
C THR A 237 10.62 -3.81 7.82
N HIS A 238 10.07 -3.20 6.76
CA HIS A 238 10.78 -2.18 5.97
C HIS A 238 11.24 -1.00 6.83
N ASN A 239 10.35 -0.44 7.66
CA ASN A 239 10.71 0.67 8.55
C ASN A 239 11.76 0.25 9.60
N LEU A 240 11.72 -0.98 10.10
CA LEU A 240 12.71 -1.50 11.04
C LEU A 240 14.10 -1.54 10.41
N PHE A 241 14.24 -1.97 9.15
CA PHE A 241 15.52 -1.95 8.44
C PHE A 241 16.10 -0.53 8.33
N TRP A 242 15.27 0.45 7.97
CA TRP A 242 15.69 1.86 7.90
C TRP A 242 15.99 2.46 9.27
N LEU A 243 15.23 2.10 10.30
CA LEU A 243 15.50 2.49 11.68
C LEU A 243 16.87 1.94 12.13
N VAL A 244 17.13 0.64 11.93
CA VAL A 244 18.43 0.03 12.26
C VAL A 244 19.57 0.71 11.50
N TYR A 245 19.35 1.09 10.24
CA TYR A 245 20.35 1.83 9.47
C TYR A 245 20.59 3.26 10.00
N SER A 246 19.57 3.90 10.56
CA SER A 246 19.62 5.26 11.11
C SER A 246 20.19 5.33 12.53
N LEU A 247 20.23 4.19 13.26
CA LEU A 247 20.79 4.13 14.62
C LEU A 247 22.27 4.53 14.70
N PRO A 248 22.75 5.04 15.85
CA PRO A 248 24.15 5.40 16.06
C PRO A 248 25.13 4.30 15.63
N ALA A 249 26.32 4.70 15.17
CA ALA A 249 27.34 3.80 14.65
C ALA A 249 27.77 2.69 15.64
N SER A 250 27.66 2.96 16.94
CA SER A 250 27.93 2.01 18.02
C SER A 250 26.91 0.87 18.10
N ILE A 251 25.67 1.10 17.64
CA ILE A 251 24.56 0.14 17.73
C ILE A 251 24.28 -0.51 16.37
N SER A 252 24.29 0.29 15.29
CA SER A 252 23.91 -0.20 13.97
C SER A 252 24.94 -1.18 13.40
N LEU A 253 24.44 -2.30 12.87
CA LEU A 253 25.24 -3.28 12.14
C LEU A 253 25.43 -2.89 10.66
N ILE A 254 24.59 -1.97 10.15
CA ILE A 254 24.51 -1.65 8.73
C ILE A 254 25.51 -0.53 8.39
N ARG A 255 26.20 -0.71 7.27
CA ARG A 255 27.10 0.28 6.65
C ARG A 255 26.49 0.77 5.36
N ARG A 256 26.79 2.02 4.97
CA ARG A 256 26.33 2.57 3.68
C ARG A 256 26.87 1.74 2.50
N PHE A 257 28.17 1.46 2.52
CA PHE A 257 28.87 0.54 1.63
C PHE A 257 29.89 -0.30 2.44
N PRO A 258 30.25 -1.52 2.00
CA PRO A 258 31.15 -2.40 2.76
C PRO A 258 32.50 -1.77 3.15
N SER A 259 33.06 -0.95 2.26
CA SER A 259 34.32 -0.22 2.43
C SER A 259 34.23 1.06 3.25
N ARG A 260 33.00 1.57 3.49
CA ARG A 260 32.79 2.83 4.21
C ARG A 260 32.67 2.60 5.72
N PRO A 261 33.13 3.58 6.54
CA PRO A 261 32.87 3.54 7.97
C PRO A 261 31.37 3.62 8.28
N LYS A 262 31.00 3.18 9.48
CA LYS A 262 29.64 3.21 10.01
C LYS A 262 29.12 4.61 10.37
N THR A 263 29.81 5.69 9.98
CA THR A 263 29.54 7.06 10.45
C THR A 263 28.36 7.73 9.76
N TYR A 264 28.09 7.39 8.50
CA TYR A 264 26.93 7.93 7.79
C TYR A 264 25.62 7.37 8.33
N ARG A 265 24.72 8.25 8.79
CA ARG A 265 23.39 7.92 9.33
C ARG A 265 22.32 8.84 8.76
N PRO A 266 21.42 8.34 7.90
CA PRO A 266 20.32 9.16 7.43
C PRO A 266 19.34 9.41 8.58
N PRO A 267 18.75 10.61 8.70
CA PRO A 267 17.79 10.93 9.76
C PRO A 267 16.38 10.36 9.51
N PHE A 268 16.22 9.36 8.62
CA PHE A 268 14.92 9.01 8.07
C PHE A 268 14.28 7.82 8.78
N VAL A 269 13.22 8.09 9.55
CA VAL A 269 12.26 7.10 10.04
C VAL A 269 10.86 7.68 9.84
N SER A 270 10.01 6.99 9.08
CA SER A 270 8.63 7.43 8.83
C SER A 270 7.66 6.76 9.80
N PRO A 271 6.95 7.52 10.66
CA PRO A 271 5.89 6.96 11.50
C PRO A 271 4.58 6.72 10.73
N ALA A 272 4.50 7.12 9.45
CA ALA A 272 3.23 7.15 8.71
C ALA A 272 2.56 5.78 8.61
N THR A 273 3.31 4.67 8.54
CA THR A 273 2.74 3.31 8.51
C THR A 273 1.87 2.99 9.73
N GLY A 274 2.09 3.64 10.87
CA GLY A 274 1.25 3.46 12.05
C GLY A 274 -0.14 4.10 11.94
N LEU A 275 -0.35 5.06 11.03
CA LEU A 275 -1.65 5.73 10.87
C LEU A 275 -2.74 4.77 10.37
N GLU A 276 -2.37 3.79 9.54
CA GLU A 276 -3.26 2.78 8.97
C GLU A 276 -3.87 1.85 10.05
N LEU A 277 -3.28 1.81 11.25
CA LEU A 277 -3.76 0.98 12.36
C LEU A 277 -4.87 1.66 13.17
N PHE A 278 -5.06 2.97 13.01
CA PHE A 278 -6.18 3.66 13.66
C PHE A 278 -7.43 3.50 12.79
N ASP A 279 -8.57 3.21 13.41
CA ASP A 279 -9.87 3.14 12.72
C ASP A 279 -10.86 4.06 13.46
N PHE A 280 -11.04 5.29 12.96
CA PHE A 280 -11.92 6.28 13.56
C PHE A 280 -12.88 6.89 12.53
N PRO A 281 -14.10 7.31 12.95
CA PRO A 281 -15.08 7.90 12.03
C PRO A 281 -14.57 9.22 11.42
N PRO A 282 -14.79 9.46 10.12
CA PRO A 282 -14.19 10.57 9.41
C PRO A 282 -14.68 11.92 9.93
N TRP A 283 -13.74 12.79 10.29
CA TRP A 283 -13.99 14.18 10.60
C TRP A 283 -14.54 14.89 9.37
N GLY A 284 -15.69 15.55 9.54
CA GLY A 284 -16.42 16.19 8.45
C GLY A 284 -16.86 15.24 7.33
N ARG A 285 -16.80 13.91 7.53
CA ARG A 285 -16.99 12.88 6.49
C ARG A 285 -15.96 12.95 5.35
N ILE A 286 -14.78 13.48 5.66
CA ILE A 286 -13.70 13.68 4.70
C ILE A 286 -12.40 13.07 5.22
N ILE A 287 -12.06 13.33 6.49
CA ILE A 287 -10.75 13.01 7.05
C ILE A 287 -10.86 11.89 8.08
N ASP A 288 -10.38 10.70 7.75
CA ASP A 288 -10.14 9.59 8.67
C ASP A 288 -8.65 9.22 8.77
N ALA A 289 -8.35 8.17 9.52
CA ALA A 289 -7.01 7.61 9.65
C ALA A 289 -6.38 7.25 8.30
N HIS A 290 -7.15 6.60 7.41
CA HIS A 290 -6.66 6.19 6.11
C HIS A 290 -6.30 7.41 5.25
N SER A 291 -7.19 8.39 5.10
CA SER A 291 -6.90 9.63 4.37
C SER A 291 -5.70 10.40 4.93
N LEU A 292 -5.48 10.38 6.26
CA LEU A 292 -4.29 10.96 6.88
C LEU A 292 -3.02 10.16 6.53
N TRP A 293 -3.11 8.84 6.42
CA TRP A 293 -2.04 8.00 5.89
C TRP A 293 -1.69 8.37 4.44
N HIS A 294 -2.70 8.57 3.57
CA HIS A 294 -2.49 9.07 2.20
C HIS A 294 -1.79 10.43 2.21
N LEU A 295 -2.30 11.41 2.96
CA LEU A 295 -1.69 12.74 3.02
C LEU A 295 -0.24 12.67 3.53
N SER A 296 0.01 11.89 4.58
CA SER A 296 1.34 11.75 5.18
C SER A 296 2.33 11.14 4.19
N THR A 297 1.95 10.07 3.49
CA THR A 297 2.81 9.43 2.48
C THR A 297 3.14 10.38 1.33
N ALA A 298 2.18 11.22 0.91
CA ALA A 298 2.41 12.22 -0.13
C ALA A 298 3.43 13.28 0.27
N LEU A 299 3.38 13.74 1.54
CA LEU A 299 4.30 14.72 2.09
C LEU A 299 5.70 14.13 2.32
N ILE A 300 5.79 12.84 2.63
CA ILE A 300 7.05 12.15 2.91
C ILE A 300 7.77 11.74 1.62
N ALA A 301 7.04 11.42 0.55
CA ALA A 301 7.60 10.94 -0.70
C ALA A 301 8.73 11.85 -1.29
N PRO A 302 8.62 13.19 -1.33
CA PRO A 302 9.70 14.06 -1.81
C PRO A 302 11.02 13.89 -1.03
N PHE A 303 10.94 13.77 0.31
CA PHE A 303 12.11 13.55 1.16
C PHE A 303 12.71 12.17 0.94
N TRP A 304 11.86 11.16 0.71
CA TRP A 304 12.30 9.82 0.36
C TRP A 304 13.10 9.81 -0.95
N TYR A 305 12.59 10.45 -2.00
CA TYR A 305 13.31 10.55 -3.28
C TYR A 305 14.60 11.36 -3.16
N GLN A 306 14.63 12.43 -2.34
CA GLN A 306 15.85 13.17 -2.04
C GLN A 306 16.90 12.24 -1.41
N PHE A 307 16.50 11.46 -0.40
CA PHE A 307 17.38 10.50 0.25
C PHE A 307 17.94 9.46 -0.74
N LEU A 308 17.10 8.87 -1.61
CA LEU A 308 17.56 7.90 -2.61
C LEU A 308 18.59 8.49 -3.58
N VAL A 309 18.39 9.75 -3.99
CA VAL A 309 19.34 10.46 -4.85
C VAL A 309 20.65 10.70 -4.10
N ASP A 310 20.60 11.26 -2.90
CA ASP A 310 21.81 11.56 -2.12
C ASP A 310 22.58 10.30 -1.74
N ASP A 311 21.87 9.22 -1.42
CA ASP A 311 22.47 7.93 -1.13
C ASP A 311 23.26 7.41 -2.35
N SER A 312 22.72 7.59 -3.57
CA SER A 312 23.34 7.11 -4.82
C SER A 312 24.56 7.91 -5.30
N ARG A 313 24.80 9.10 -4.73
CA ARG A 313 25.90 9.99 -5.13
C ARG A 313 27.27 9.58 -4.58
N ASP A 314 27.31 8.75 -3.54
CA ASP A 314 28.58 8.28 -2.97
C ASP A 314 29.20 7.21 -3.87
N GLU A 315 30.33 7.53 -4.48
CA GLU A 315 30.96 6.72 -5.51
C GLU A 315 31.47 5.34 -5.06
N SER A 316 31.46 5.03 -3.75
CA SER A 316 31.89 3.72 -3.24
C SER A 316 31.07 2.53 -3.77
N TRP A 317 29.91 2.74 -4.40
CA TRP A 317 29.23 1.69 -5.15
C TRP A 317 30.04 1.18 -6.35
N ARG A 318 30.95 1.99 -6.92
CA ARG A 318 31.82 1.62 -8.04
C ARG A 318 32.93 0.65 -7.65
N GLU A 319 33.32 0.60 -6.38
CA GLU A 319 34.37 -0.29 -5.87
C GLU A 319 34.04 -1.78 -6.03
N HIS A 320 32.77 -2.11 -6.28
CA HIS A 320 32.30 -3.48 -6.50
C HIS A 320 32.35 -3.87 -7.99
N ARG A 321 32.74 -2.94 -8.87
CA ARG A 321 32.93 -3.16 -10.32
C ARG A 321 34.39 -3.27 -10.73
N ALA A 322 35.30 -2.64 -9.98
CA ALA A 322 36.74 -2.83 -10.10
C ALA A 322 37.14 -4.10 -9.37
#